data_AF-A0A7Z9Y4K2-F1
#
_entry.id   AF-A0A7Z9Y4K2-F1
#
_cell.length_a   1.000
_cell.length_b   1.000
_cell.length_c   1.000
_cell.angle_alpha   90.00
_cell.angle_beta   90.00
_cell.angle_gamma   90.00
#
_symmetry.space_group_name_H-M   'P 1'
#
loop_
_entity.id
_entity.type
_entity.pdbx_description
1 polymer ?
#
loop_
_entity_poly.entity_id
_entity_poly.type
_entity_poly.pdbx_seq_one_letter_code
_entity_poly.pdbx_strand_id
1 'polypeptide(L)' 'MGVEIRPLTSIADMQKAEALEQEVWQIEPIEVVPYHTLHALAANGSAVIGAFDGERLVGYVLGVL' A
#
# COMPACT_ATOMS: atom_id res chain seq x y z
N MET A 1 13.72 16.92 4.52
CA MET A 1 12.40 16.49 5.03
C MET A 1 11.41 16.66 3.91
N GLY A 2 10.91 15.54 3.39
CA GLY A 2 9.94 15.55 2.30
C GLY A 2 9.37 14.15 2.16
N VAL A 3 8.06 14.07 1.97
CA VAL A 3 7.38 12.82 1.65
C VAL A 3 7.42 12.63 0.14
N GLU A 4 7.97 11.51 -0.32
CA GLU A 4 7.99 11.13 -1.74
C GLU A 4 6.71 10.35 -2.09
N ILE A 5 6.02 10.77 -3.14
CA ILE A 5 4.83 10.07 -3.64
C ILE A 5 5.24 9.24 -4.86
N ARG A 6 5.07 7.91 -4.78
CA ARG A 6 5.39 7.00 -5.90
C ARG A 6 4.43 5.81 -5.98
N PRO A 7 4.23 5.22 -7.17
CA PRO A 7 3.48 3.97 -7.30
C PRO A 7 4.11 2.84 -6.49
N LEU A 8 3.27 1.99 -5.91
CA LEU A 8 3.67 0.69 -5.36
C LEU A 8 3.62 -0.33 -6.50
N THR A 9 4.77 -0.88 -6.89
CA THR A 9 4.86 -1.76 -8.08
C THR A 9 5.40 -3.15 -7.76
N SER A 10 6.01 -3.33 -6.59
CA SER A 10 6.62 -4.60 -6.18
C SER A 10 5.80 -5.30 -5.11
N ILE A 11 5.98 -6.62 -4.98
CA ILE A 11 5.40 -7.38 -3.86
C ILE A 11 5.88 -6.83 -2.50
N ALA A 12 7.15 -6.42 -2.41
CA ALA A 12 7.69 -5.83 -1.20
C ALA A 12 7.01 -4.49 -0.83
N ASP A 13 6.67 -3.67 -1.82
CA ASP A 13 5.89 -2.45 -1.60
C ASP A 13 4.47 -2.78 -1.11
N MET A 14 3.82 -3.80 -1.68
CA MET A 14 2.46 -4.20 -1.25
C MET A 14 2.44 -4.81 0.15
N GLN A 15 3.49 -5.52 0.56
CA GLN A 15 3.63 -6.03 1.93
C GLN A 15 3.76 -4.87 2.94
N LYS A 16 4.44 -3.78 2.57
CA LYS A 16 4.49 -2.57 3.41
C LYS A 16 3.10 -1.94 3.55
N ALA A 17 2.29 -1.93 2.50
CA ALA A 17 0.94 -1.40 2.54
C ALA A 17 0.03 -2.23 3.47
N GLU A 18 0.03 -3.55 3.34
CA GLU A 18 -0.75 -4.44 4.23
C GLU A 18 -0.35 -4.30 5.70
N ALA A 19 0.96 -4.22 5.99
CA ALA A 19 1.44 -3.99 7.35
C ALA A 19 0.98 -2.62 7.90
N LEU A 20 0.94 -1.59 7.05
CA LEU A 20 0.50 -0.26 7.43
C LEU A 20 -1.00 -0.23 7.75
N GLU A 21 -1.83 -1.01 7.06
CA GLU A 21 -3.26 -1.15 7.37
C GLU A 21 -3.47 -1.66 8.79
N GLN A 22 -2.73 -2.69 9.21
CA GLN A 22 -2.81 -3.23 10.57
C GLN A 22 -2.35 -2.20 11.61
N GLU A 23 -1.21 -1.53 11.34
CA GLU A 23 -0.64 -0.52 12.24
C GLU A 23 -1.60 0.67 12.44
N VAL A 24 -2.21 1.17 11.36
CA VAL A 24 -2.97 2.42 11.37
C VAL A 24 -4.46 2.18 11.67
N TRP A 25 -5.06 1.13 11.10
CA TRP A 25 -6.50 0.88 11.25
C TRP A 25 -6.82 0.04 12.49
N GLN A 26 -5.83 -0.60 13.12
CA GLN A 26 -6.00 -1.44 14.31
C GLN A 26 -7.05 -2.55 14.12
N ILE A 27 -7.07 -3.15 12.93
CA ILE A 27 -8.01 -4.20 12.52
C ILE A 27 -7.34 -5.57 12.54
N GLU A 28 -8.16 -6.62 12.53
CA GLU A 28 -7.66 -8.00 12.50
C GLU A 28 -6.97 -8.31 11.15
N PRO A 29 -6.00 -9.24 11.12
CA PRO A 29 -5.30 -9.61 9.88
C PRO A 29 -6.21 -10.12 8.76
N ILE A 30 -7.43 -10.55 9.06
CA ILE A 30 -8.41 -10.99 8.05
C ILE A 30 -9.16 -9.82 7.39
N GLU A 31 -9.12 -8.64 8.00
CA GLU A 31 -9.85 -7.45 7.55
C GLU A 31 -9.01 -6.52 6.67
N VAL A 32 -7.69 -6.73 6.60
CA VAL A 32 -6.79 -6.00 5.70
C VAL A 32 -7.04 -6.37 4.24
N VAL A 33 -6.67 -5.48 3.33
CA VAL A 33 -6.51 -5.79 1.92
C VAL A 33 -5.19 -6.55 1.73
N PRO A 34 -5.21 -7.84 1.35
CA PRO A 34 -3.98 -8.62 1.26
C PRO A 34 -3.03 -8.07 0.19
N TYR A 35 -1.71 -8.15 0.41
CA TYR A 35 -0.69 -7.62 -0.50
C TYR A 35 -0.85 -8.12 -1.95
N HIS A 36 -1.28 -9.38 -2.13
CA HIS A 36 -1.45 -9.97 -3.45
C HIS A 36 -2.69 -9.44 -4.16
N THR A 37 -3.72 -9.03 -3.41
CA THR A 37 -4.90 -8.32 -3.94
C THR A 37 -4.50 -6.93 -4.40
N LEU A 38 -3.75 -6.17 -3.61
CA LEU A 38 -3.21 -4.85 -4.02
C LEU A 38 -2.35 -4.97 -5.28
N HIS A 39 -1.47 -5.98 -5.35
CA HIS A 39 -0.67 -6.27 -6.53
C HIS A 39 -1.54 -6.59 -7.75
N ALA A 40 -2.53 -7.46 -7.61
CA ALA A 40 -3.44 -7.82 -8.69
C ALA A 40 -4.22 -6.59 -9.19
N LEU A 41 -4.74 -5.76 -8.28
CA LEU A 41 -5.44 -4.52 -8.62
C LEU A 41 -4.53 -3.55 -9.40
N ALA A 42 -3.31 -3.33 -8.91
CA ALA A 42 -2.32 -2.49 -9.59
C ALA A 42 -1.99 -3.01 -11.00
N ALA A 43 -1.86 -4.32 -11.16
CA ALA A 43 -1.59 -4.97 -12.45
C ALA A 43 -2.78 -4.89 -13.43
N ASN A 44 -4.00 -4.65 -12.94
CA ASN A 44 -5.23 -4.59 -13.73
C ASN A 44 -5.82 -3.17 -13.84
N GLY A 45 -4.99 -2.14 -13.67
CA GLY A 45 -5.36 -0.74 -13.95
C GLY A 45 -5.85 0.05 -12.75
N SER A 46 -5.85 -0.52 -11.55
CA SER A 46 -6.05 0.27 -10.32
C SER A 46 -4.79 1.06 -9.99
N ALA A 47 -4.94 2.21 -9.35
CA ALA A 47 -3.82 3.01 -8.85
C ALA A 47 -3.52 2.63 -7.40
N VAL A 48 -2.32 2.10 -7.13
CA VAL A 48 -1.81 1.93 -5.77
C VAL A 48 -0.61 2.84 -5.60
N ILE A 49 -0.78 3.92 -4.83
CA ILE A 49 0.20 5.00 -4.70
C ILE A 49 0.60 5.13 -3.24
N GLY A 50 1.89 5.07 -2.96
CA GLY A 50 2.46 5.21 -1.62
C GLY A 50 3.08 6.57 -1.34
N ALA A 51 3.10 6.93 -0.06
CA ALA A 51 3.78 8.08 0.50
C ALA A 51 4.96 7.60 1.36
N PHE A 52 6.17 8.05 1.05
CA PHE A 52 7.41 7.58 1.67
C PHE A 52 8.15 8.70 2.41
N ASP A 53 8.53 8.44 3.66
CA ASP A 53 9.53 9.23 4.39
C ASP A 53 10.84 8.42 4.43
N GLY A 54 11.74 8.70 3.47
CA GLY A 54 12.87 7.83 3.17
C GLY A 54 12.42 6.47 2.64
N GLU A 55 12.83 5.37 3.28
CA GLU A 55 12.41 4.01 2.87
C GLU A 55 11.10 3.54 3.55
N ARG A 56 10.61 4.32 4.52
CA ARG A 56 9.41 3.99 5.30
C ARG A 56 8.16 4.44 4.54
N LEU A 57 7.26 3.51 4.28
CA LEU A 57 5.91 3.82 3.82
C LEU A 57 5.12 4.41 5.00
N VAL A 58 4.59 5.62 4.85
CA VAL A 58 3.83 6.35 5.87
C VAL A 58 2.36 6.54 5.51
N GLY A 59 1.97 6.14 4.29
CA GLY A 59 0.60 6.22 3.79
C GLY A 59 0.51 5.56 2.41
N TYR A 60 -0.69 5.13 2.02
CA TYR A 60 -0.96 4.76 0.64
C TYR A 60 -2.43 5.04 0.29
N VAL A 61 -2.74 5.09 -1.00
CA VAL A 61 -4.11 5.14 -1.53
C VAL A 61 -4.31 4.06 -2.57
N LEU A 62 -5.46 3.40 -2.51
CA LEU A 62 -5.98 2.53 -3.56
C LEU A 62 -7.11 3.27 -4.29
N GLY A 63 -6.94 3.49 -5.60
CA GLY A 63 -7.97 3.99 -6.50
C GLY A 63 -8.41 2.92 -7.48
N VAL A 64 -9.70 2.65 -7.54
CA VAL A 64 -10.34 1.70 -8.47
C VAL A 64 -11.33 2.44 -9.39
N LEU A 65 -11.61 1.89 -10.57
CA LEU A 65 -12.62 2.39 -11.52
C LEU A 65 -13.99 1.72 -11.31
#